data_AF-A0A5P1EQF8-F1
#
_entry.id   AF-A0A5P1EQF8-F1
#
_cell.length_a   1.000
_cell.length_b   1.000
_cell.length_c   1.000
_cell.angle_alpha   90.00
_cell.angle_beta   90.00
_cell.angle_gamma   90.00
#
_symmetry.space_group_name_H-M   'P 1'
#
loop_
_entity.id
_entity.type
_entity.pdbx_description
1 polymer ?
#
loop_
_entity_poly.entity_id
_entity_poly.type
_entity_poly.pdbx_seq_one_letter_code
_entity_poly.pdbx_strand_id
1 'polypeptide(L)'
;MGREVAESCVDMVMMEMVILYSQRLYSSKPDLAARRIESIGFQLGHQLSDRYTMERPRFTDHLEAIKFICKDFWFELFKKQIDNLKTNHRGTFVLQDNRFRWLSHVSPNPSPESTDDSAENSAVQATNMYLCFPCGIIRGALTNLGIPCAVSADIPSHPAFRADEWNVNKWYWEGSLKVVSKGQECIIRLEDKTTGELYARAFLRNGEPHPVEPVIDSSRLSTSIL
;
A
#
# COMPACT_ATOMS: atom_id res chain seq x y z
N MET A 1 13.29 16.63 -24.73
CA MET A 1 13.65 16.26 -23.35
C MET A 1 12.35 16.08 -22.57
N GLY A 2 12.02 14.86 -22.14
CA GLY A 2 10.84 14.64 -21.31
C GLY A 2 11.04 15.28 -19.94
N ARG A 3 9.98 15.83 -19.33
CA ARG A 3 10.02 16.25 -17.94
C ARG A 3 9.84 15.01 -17.08
N GLU A 4 10.80 14.73 -16.21
CA GLU A 4 10.73 13.61 -15.27
C GLU A 4 10.18 14.12 -13.93
N VAL A 5 9.41 13.27 -13.25
CA VAL A 5 8.86 13.54 -11.92
C VAL A 5 9.26 12.38 -11.02
N ALA A 6 9.68 12.67 -9.79
CA ALA A 6 10.02 11.64 -8.83
C ALA A 6 8.79 10.78 -8.49
N GLU A 7 8.98 9.47 -8.40
CA GLU A 7 7.91 8.51 -8.08
C GLU A 7 7.22 8.84 -6.74
N SER A 8 8.01 9.28 -5.75
CA SER A 8 7.51 9.69 -4.44
C SER A 8 6.51 10.85 -4.48
N CYS A 9 6.54 11.69 -5.52
CA CYS A 9 5.53 12.74 -5.68
C CYS A 9 4.14 12.15 -5.93
N VAL A 10 4.03 11.01 -6.64
CA VAL A 10 2.75 10.33 -6.89
C VAL A 10 2.20 9.77 -5.58
N ASP A 11 3.05 9.15 -4.77
CA ASP A 11 2.68 8.62 -3.45
C ASP A 11 2.14 9.72 -2.54
N MET A 12 2.84 10.86 -2.47
CA MET A 12 2.40 12.02 -1.68
C MET A 12 1.09 12.62 -2.19
N VAL A 13 0.91 12.72 -3.52
CA VAL A 13 -0.32 13.25 -4.11
C VAL A 13 -1.51 12.37 -3.78
N MET A 14 -1.37 11.05 -3.83
CA MET A 14 -2.48 10.16 -3.46
C MET A 14 -2.77 10.21 -1.98
N MET A 15 -1.73 10.23 -1.13
CA MET A 15 -1.91 10.34 0.30
C MET A 15 -2.65 11.62 0.68
N GLU A 16 -2.22 12.78 0.15
CA GLU A 16 -2.90 14.05 0.40
C GLU A 16 -4.30 14.08 -0.23
N MET A 17 -4.51 13.45 -1.39
CA MET A 17 -5.85 13.34 -2.00
C MET A 17 -6.79 12.55 -1.08
N VAL A 18 -6.37 11.39 -0.57
CA VAL A 18 -7.18 10.61 0.37
C VAL A 18 -7.45 11.41 1.63
N ILE A 19 -6.44 12.04 2.24
CA ILE A 19 -6.61 12.87 3.43
C ILE A 19 -7.57 14.05 3.17
N LEU A 20 -7.40 14.79 2.08
CA LEU A 20 -8.22 15.93 1.72
C LEU A 20 -9.69 15.53 1.55
N TYR A 21 -9.97 14.46 0.81
CA TYR A 21 -11.34 14.04 0.55
C TYR A 21 -11.98 13.37 1.78
N SER A 22 -11.26 12.46 2.43
CA SER A 22 -11.81 11.66 3.55
C SER A 22 -11.87 12.41 4.87
N GLN A 23 -10.96 13.36 5.15
CA GLN A 23 -10.89 14.03 6.46
C GLN A 23 -11.31 15.49 6.42
N ARG A 24 -11.17 16.18 5.28
CA ARG A 24 -11.47 17.62 5.18
C ARG A 24 -12.78 17.92 4.43
N LEU A 25 -12.88 17.50 3.18
CA LEU A 25 -14.00 17.88 2.32
C LEU A 25 -15.27 17.08 2.60
N TYR A 26 -15.14 15.78 2.87
CA TYR A 26 -16.26 14.86 3.02
C TYR A 26 -16.12 13.96 4.25
N SER A 27 -15.63 14.49 5.37
CA SER A 27 -15.45 13.76 6.63
C SER A 27 -16.70 13.05 7.15
N SER A 28 -17.88 13.59 6.87
CA SER A 28 -19.17 12.99 7.23
C SER A 28 -19.83 12.18 6.10
N LYS A 29 -19.18 12.05 4.94
CA LYS A 29 -19.74 11.42 3.73
C LYS A 29 -18.70 10.52 3.04
N PRO A 30 -18.28 9.41 3.67
CA PRO A 30 -17.22 8.54 3.15
C PRO A 30 -17.54 7.99 1.75
N ASP A 31 -18.79 7.59 1.48
CA ASP A 31 -19.17 7.10 0.14
C ASP A 31 -18.99 8.16 -0.96
N LEU A 32 -19.22 9.43 -0.64
CA LEU A 32 -19.02 10.53 -1.58
C LEU A 32 -17.53 10.79 -1.81
N ALA A 33 -16.71 10.76 -0.74
CA ALA A 33 -15.25 10.83 -0.86
C ALA A 33 -14.72 9.71 -1.76
N ALA A 34 -15.11 8.46 -1.49
CA ALA A 34 -14.72 7.30 -2.28
C ALA A 34 -15.06 7.47 -3.77
N ARG A 35 -16.29 7.88 -4.10
CA ARG A 35 -16.71 8.13 -5.49
C ARG A 35 -15.94 9.25 -6.16
N ARG A 36 -15.57 10.30 -5.42
CA ARG A 36 -14.78 11.41 -5.97
C ARG A 36 -13.35 10.99 -6.27
N ILE A 37 -12.71 10.29 -5.33
CA ILE A 37 -11.36 9.74 -5.51
C ILE A 37 -11.33 8.77 -6.70
N GLU A 38 -12.31 7.85 -6.76
CA GLU A 38 -12.47 6.91 -7.87
C GLU A 38 -12.66 7.62 -9.21
N SER A 39 -13.50 8.67 -9.27
CA SER A 39 -13.74 9.43 -10.50
C SER A 39 -12.47 10.13 -11.02
N ILE A 40 -11.58 10.58 -10.15
CA ILE A 40 -10.29 11.16 -10.56
C ILE A 40 -9.42 10.05 -11.18
N GLY A 41 -9.37 8.89 -10.53
CA GLY A 41 -8.69 7.70 -11.07
C GLY A 41 -9.24 7.30 -12.44
N PHE A 42 -10.56 7.30 -12.61
CA PHE A 42 -11.23 6.96 -13.86
C PHE A 42 -10.79 7.86 -15.02
N GLN A 43 -10.80 9.17 -14.80
CA GLN A 43 -10.38 10.13 -15.84
C GLN A 43 -8.91 9.96 -16.22
N LEU A 44 -8.05 9.67 -15.23
CA LEU A 44 -6.63 9.42 -15.46
C LEU A 44 -6.41 8.11 -16.23
N GLY A 45 -7.03 7.02 -15.79
CA GLY A 45 -6.92 5.71 -16.43
C GLY A 45 -7.39 5.71 -17.88
N HIS A 46 -8.48 6.42 -18.18
CA HIS A 46 -8.97 6.60 -19.54
C HIS A 46 -7.90 7.23 -20.44
N GLN A 47 -7.34 8.38 -20.03
CA GLN A 47 -6.31 9.10 -20.80
C GLN A 47 -5.00 8.32 -20.92
N LEU A 48 -4.58 7.64 -19.84
CA LEU A 48 -3.36 6.83 -19.86
C LEU A 48 -3.49 5.65 -20.80
N SER A 49 -4.67 5.01 -20.85
CA SER A 49 -4.87 3.87 -21.75
C SER A 49 -4.72 4.29 -23.21
N ASP A 50 -5.32 5.41 -23.65
CA ASP A 50 -5.11 5.96 -25.01
C ASP A 50 -3.63 6.14 -25.33
N ARG A 51 -2.89 6.74 -24.39
CA ARG A 51 -1.46 7.00 -24.54
C ARG A 51 -0.65 5.70 -24.70
N TYR A 52 -0.92 4.70 -23.86
CA TYR A 52 -0.16 3.45 -23.85
C TYR A 52 -0.58 2.45 -24.94
N THR A 53 -1.72 2.69 -25.59
CA THR A 53 -2.19 1.88 -26.73
C THR A 53 -2.02 2.56 -28.08
N MET A 54 -1.49 3.78 -28.13
CA MET A 54 -1.38 4.58 -29.36
C MET A 54 -0.70 3.82 -30.52
N GLU A 55 0.35 3.05 -30.23
CA GLU A 55 1.11 2.28 -31.24
C GLU A 55 0.74 0.79 -31.26
N ARG A 56 -0.31 0.40 -30.53
CA ARG A 56 -0.71 -1.01 -30.42
C ARG A 56 -1.82 -1.35 -31.42
N PRO A 57 -1.82 -2.58 -31.97
CA PRO A 57 -2.99 -3.12 -32.63
C PRO A 57 -4.21 -3.09 -31.70
N ARG A 58 -5.41 -2.98 -32.29
CA ARG A 58 -6.66 -3.05 -31.51
C ARG A 58 -6.78 -4.41 -30.84
N PHE A 59 -7.23 -4.40 -29.59
CA PHE A 59 -7.56 -5.62 -28.86
C PHE A 59 -8.70 -6.37 -29.54
N THR A 60 -8.55 -7.67 -29.69
CA THR A 60 -9.53 -8.52 -30.37
C THR A 60 -10.53 -9.15 -29.40
N ASP A 61 -10.15 -9.28 -28.13
CA ASP A 61 -11.02 -9.79 -27.07
C ASP A 61 -10.71 -9.16 -25.69
N HIS A 62 -11.57 -9.45 -24.72
CA HIS A 62 -11.42 -8.95 -23.34
C HIS A 62 -10.16 -9.50 -22.65
N LEU A 63 -9.74 -10.72 -22.96
CA LEU A 63 -8.60 -11.36 -22.31
C LEU A 63 -7.28 -10.68 -22.73
N GLU A 64 -7.16 -10.24 -23.98
CA GLU A 64 -6.01 -9.47 -24.46
C GLU A 64 -5.91 -8.12 -23.75
N ALA A 65 -7.02 -7.40 -23.60
CA ALA A 65 -7.06 -6.16 -22.85
C ALA A 65 -6.69 -6.36 -21.37
N ILE A 66 -7.20 -7.41 -20.72
CA ILE A 66 -6.84 -7.75 -19.33
C ILE A 66 -5.35 -8.12 -19.21
N LYS A 67 -4.78 -8.84 -20.19
CA LYS A 67 -3.33 -9.14 -20.23
C LYS A 67 -2.51 -7.86 -20.38
N PHE A 68 -2.95 -6.93 -21.21
CA PHE A 68 -2.34 -5.61 -21.33
C PHE A 68 -2.36 -4.85 -19.99
N ILE A 69 -3.51 -4.84 -19.31
CA ILE A 69 -3.62 -4.24 -17.97
C ILE A 69 -2.61 -4.87 -17.01
N CYS A 70 -2.56 -6.21 -16.94
CA CYS A 70 -1.72 -6.93 -15.98
C CYS A 70 -0.21 -6.79 -16.23
N LYS A 71 0.18 -6.57 -17.49
CA LYS A 71 1.59 -6.58 -17.90
C LYS A 71 2.11 -5.19 -18.16
N ASP A 72 1.62 -4.56 -19.23
CA ASP A 72 2.19 -3.32 -19.72
C ASP A 72 1.70 -2.11 -18.93
N PHE A 73 0.38 -2.00 -18.76
CA PHE A 73 -0.22 -0.86 -18.08
C PHE A 73 0.19 -0.80 -16.59
N TRP A 74 0.17 -1.96 -15.90
CA TRP A 74 0.65 -2.06 -14.53
C TRP A 74 2.15 -1.76 -14.42
N PHE A 75 2.96 -2.23 -15.39
CA PHE A 75 4.39 -1.93 -15.40
C PHE A 75 4.66 -0.45 -15.60
N GLU A 76 3.91 0.24 -16.45
CA GLU A 76 4.08 1.68 -16.64
C GLU A 76 3.82 2.46 -15.35
N LEU A 77 2.79 2.09 -14.59
CA LEU A 77 2.41 2.73 -13.34
C LEU A 77 3.30 2.36 -12.14
N PHE A 78 3.62 1.08 -11.99
CA PHE A 78 4.21 0.53 -10.76
C PHE A 78 5.59 -0.11 -10.94
N LYS A 79 6.11 -0.12 -12.18
CA LYS A 79 7.38 -0.75 -12.55
C LYS A 79 7.44 -2.24 -12.19
N LYS A 80 6.28 -2.89 -12.13
CA LYS A 80 6.07 -4.33 -11.94
C LYS A 80 4.85 -4.82 -12.70
N GLN A 81 4.75 -6.12 -12.94
CA GLN A 81 3.53 -6.76 -13.44
C GLN A 81 2.66 -7.20 -12.27
N ILE A 82 1.38 -7.47 -12.55
CA ILE A 82 0.48 -8.14 -11.61
C ILE A 82 1.02 -9.54 -11.31
N ASP A 83 1.02 -9.92 -10.03
CA ASP A 83 1.63 -11.18 -9.57
C ASP A 83 0.74 -12.39 -9.90
N ASN A 84 -0.58 -12.24 -9.84
CA ASN A 84 -1.52 -13.31 -10.17
C ASN A 84 -2.77 -12.80 -10.88
N LEU A 85 -3.18 -13.50 -11.94
CA LEU A 85 -4.43 -13.27 -12.66
C LEU A 85 -5.29 -14.54 -12.57
N LYS A 86 -6.46 -14.43 -11.93
CA LYS A 86 -7.47 -15.49 -11.89
C LYS A 86 -8.70 -15.05 -12.68
N THR A 87 -9.40 -16.01 -13.28
CA THR A 87 -10.68 -15.76 -13.95
C THR A 87 -11.62 -16.94 -13.74
N ASN A 88 -12.93 -16.66 -13.72
CA ASN A 88 -13.96 -17.69 -13.74
C ASN A 88 -14.42 -18.05 -15.17
N HIS A 89 -13.76 -17.50 -16.21
CA HIS A 89 -14.14 -17.62 -17.62
C HIS A 89 -15.58 -17.17 -17.95
N ARG A 90 -16.22 -16.44 -17.03
CA ARG A 90 -17.59 -15.89 -17.14
C ARG A 90 -17.60 -14.37 -17.00
N GLY A 91 -16.46 -13.72 -17.29
CA GLY A 91 -16.31 -12.27 -17.26
C GLY A 91 -15.82 -11.69 -15.94
N THR A 92 -15.49 -12.50 -14.93
CA THR A 92 -14.84 -12.04 -13.70
C THR A 92 -13.34 -12.30 -13.76
N PHE A 93 -12.56 -11.29 -13.43
CA PHE A 93 -11.10 -11.35 -13.33
C PHE A 93 -10.67 -10.85 -11.96
N VAL A 94 -9.66 -11.49 -11.37
CA VAL A 94 -9.06 -11.10 -10.10
C VAL A 94 -7.58 -10.89 -10.34
N LEU A 95 -7.13 -9.65 -10.13
CA LEU A 95 -5.75 -9.22 -10.27
C LEU A 95 -5.17 -9.08 -8.87
N GLN A 96 -4.07 -9.79 -8.59
CA GLN A 96 -3.43 -9.78 -7.28
C GLN A 96 -2.05 -9.11 -7.39
N ASP A 97 -1.86 -8.05 -6.61
CA ASP A 97 -0.57 -7.43 -6.38
C ASP A 97 -0.16 -7.70 -4.91
N ASN A 98 0.91 -8.46 -4.71
CA ASN A 98 1.38 -8.87 -3.38
C ASN A 98 2.13 -7.76 -2.65
N ARG A 99 2.61 -6.74 -3.38
CA ARG A 99 3.43 -5.65 -2.85
C ARG A 99 2.97 -4.34 -3.46
N PHE A 100 1.72 -4.01 -3.21
CA PHE A 100 1.11 -2.84 -3.78
C PHE A 100 1.73 -1.58 -3.16
N ARG A 101 2.68 -0.96 -3.90
CA ARG A 101 3.58 0.08 -3.38
C ARG A 101 2.84 1.27 -2.79
N TRP A 102 1.70 1.65 -3.35
CA TRP A 102 0.92 2.79 -2.85
C TRP A 102 0.30 2.57 -1.46
N LEU A 103 0.34 1.34 -0.95
CA LEU A 103 -0.03 1.00 0.43
C LEU A 103 1.17 0.71 1.34
N SER A 104 2.41 0.72 0.84
CA SER A 104 3.59 0.34 1.66
C SER A 104 3.85 1.29 2.83
N HIS A 105 3.30 2.51 2.77
CA HIS A 105 3.43 3.53 3.81
C HIS A 105 2.12 3.77 4.57
N VAL A 106 1.06 3.03 4.25
CA VAL A 106 -0.21 3.11 4.96
C VAL A 106 -0.14 2.11 6.10
N SER A 107 0.31 2.57 7.26
CA SER A 107 0.12 1.82 8.51
C SER A 107 -1.38 1.85 8.82
N PRO A 108 -2.06 0.69 8.92
CA PRO A 108 -3.31 0.66 9.65
C PRO A 108 -2.93 1.11 11.05
N ASN A 109 -3.58 2.15 11.56
CA ASN A 109 -3.37 2.60 12.93
C ASN A 109 -4.48 1.93 13.77
N PRO A 110 -4.37 0.65 14.19
CA PRO A 110 -5.17 0.20 15.30
C PRO A 110 -4.48 0.77 16.53
N SER A 111 -4.97 1.88 17.06
CA SER A 111 -4.73 2.16 18.47
C SER A 111 -5.20 0.92 19.25
N PRO A 112 -4.32 0.14 19.92
CA PRO A 112 -4.70 -1.15 20.51
C PRO A 112 -5.55 -1.00 21.79
N GLU A 113 -5.94 0.22 22.16
CA GLU A 113 -6.52 0.50 23.47
C GLU A 113 -8.05 0.61 23.49
N SER A 114 -8.73 0.43 22.35
CA SER A 114 -10.19 0.37 22.32
C SER A 114 -10.65 -0.99 21.81
N THR A 115 -11.28 -1.77 22.70
CA THR A 115 -12.03 -3.01 22.41
C THR A 115 -13.31 -2.74 21.60
N ASP A 116 -13.30 -1.67 20.79
CA ASP A 116 -14.46 -1.09 20.16
C ASP A 116 -14.38 -1.41 18.66
N ASP A 117 -15.20 -2.35 18.21
CA ASP A 117 -15.34 -2.77 16.80
C ASP A 117 -15.54 -1.56 15.86
N SER A 118 -16.00 -0.42 16.39
CA SER A 118 -16.17 0.85 15.70
C SER A 118 -14.86 1.48 15.20
N ALA A 119 -13.77 1.38 15.97
CA ALA A 119 -12.48 2.00 15.65
C ALA A 119 -11.71 1.18 14.58
N GLU A 120 -11.76 -0.14 14.68
CA GLU A 120 -11.17 -1.05 13.69
C GLU A 120 -11.87 -0.91 12.33
N ASN A 121 -13.20 -0.85 12.32
CA ASN A 121 -13.97 -0.57 11.11
C ASN A 121 -13.62 0.80 10.48
N SER A 122 -13.35 1.82 11.30
CA SER A 122 -12.94 3.14 10.81
C SER A 122 -11.54 3.15 10.20
N ALA A 123 -10.59 2.40 10.78
CA ALA A 123 -9.23 2.28 10.23
C ALA A 123 -9.23 1.50 8.91
N VAL A 124 -9.96 0.38 8.84
CA VAL A 124 -10.14 -0.40 7.60
C VAL A 124 -10.83 0.45 6.52
N GLN A 125 -11.85 1.23 6.88
CA GLN A 125 -12.54 2.12 5.96
C GLN A 125 -11.62 3.22 5.42
N ALA A 126 -10.73 3.77 6.26
CA ALA A 126 -9.72 4.73 5.83
C ALA A 126 -8.68 4.11 4.88
N THR A 127 -8.20 2.90 5.17
CA THR A 127 -7.26 2.19 4.30
C THR A 127 -7.91 1.83 2.95
N ASN A 128 -9.18 1.45 2.93
CA ASN A 128 -9.92 1.15 1.70
C ASN A 128 -10.09 2.38 0.79
N MET A 129 -10.05 3.61 1.31
CA MET A 129 -10.08 4.82 0.48
C MET A 129 -8.87 4.93 -0.45
N TYR A 130 -7.71 4.42 -0.03
CA TYR A 130 -6.51 4.39 -0.87
C TYR A 130 -6.66 3.47 -2.09
N LEU A 131 -7.58 2.50 -2.04
CA LEU A 131 -7.89 1.62 -3.16
C LEU A 131 -8.88 2.20 -4.17
N CYS A 132 -9.66 3.22 -3.78
CA CYS A 132 -10.63 3.83 -4.69
C CYS A 132 -9.98 4.43 -5.94
N PHE A 133 -8.82 5.06 -5.78
CA PHE A 133 -8.09 5.68 -6.90
C PHE A 133 -7.53 4.64 -7.90
N PRO A 134 -6.78 3.61 -7.49
CA PRO A 134 -6.38 2.50 -8.35
C PRO A 134 -7.55 1.82 -9.06
N CYS A 135 -8.66 1.56 -8.34
CA CYS A 135 -9.87 1.01 -8.93
C CYS A 135 -10.41 1.89 -10.06
N GLY A 136 -10.45 3.21 -9.83
CA GLY A 136 -10.80 4.18 -10.85
C GLY A 136 -9.90 4.11 -12.06
N ILE A 137 -8.57 4.08 -11.87
CA ILE A 137 -7.60 3.98 -12.97
C ILE A 137 -7.87 2.74 -13.82
N ILE A 138 -8.03 1.57 -13.21
CA ILE A 138 -8.30 0.32 -13.94
C ILE A 138 -9.64 0.38 -14.65
N ARG A 139 -10.69 0.89 -13.99
CA ARG A 139 -12.02 1.04 -14.60
C ARG A 139 -12.00 1.99 -15.80
N GLY A 140 -11.31 3.12 -15.68
CA GLY A 140 -11.16 4.11 -16.75
C GLY A 140 -10.43 3.55 -17.94
N ALA A 141 -9.31 2.86 -17.70
CA ALA A 141 -8.55 2.19 -18.74
C ALA A 141 -9.40 1.14 -19.47
N LEU A 142 -10.02 0.20 -18.73
CA LEU A 142 -10.85 -0.84 -19.34
C LEU A 142 -12.06 -0.28 -20.09
N THR A 143 -12.69 0.78 -19.60
CA THR A 143 -13.79 1.45 -20.32
C THR A 143 -13.33 1.99 -21.66
N ASN A 144 -12.16 2.64 -21.72
CA ASN A 144 -11.60 3.15 -22.97
C ASN A 144 -11.20 2.02 -23.94
N LEU A 145 -10.78 0.87 -23.41
CA LEU A 145 -10.53 -0.34 -24.19
C LEU A 145 -11.82 -1.04 -24.67
N GLY A 146 -13.00 -0.47 -24.43
CA GLY A 146 -14.29 -1.03 -24.84
C GLY A 146 -14.85 -2.08 -23.88
N ILE A 147 -14.37 -2.14 -22.64
CA ILE A 147 -14.78 -3.11 -21.61
C ILE A 147 -15.35 -2.35 -20.39
N PRO A 148 -16.62 -1.92 -20.43
CA PRO A 148 -17.29 -1.37 -19.27
C PRO A 148 -17.38 -2.44 -18.17
N CYS A 149 -16.78 -2.18 -17.00
CA CYS A 149 -16.78 -3.11 -15.89
C CYS A 149 -16.91 -2.40 -14.54
N ALA A 150 -17.36 -3.15 -13.53
CA ALA A 150 -17.19 -2.77 -12.14
C ALA A 150 -15.79 -3.21 -11.67
N VAL A 151 -15.13 -2.37 -10.89
CA VAL A 151 -13.82 -2.66 -10.29
C VAL A 151 -13.92 -2.38 -8.80
N SER A 152 -13.57 -3.38 -8.00
CA SER A 152 -13.43 -3.28 -6.55
C SER A 152 -12.10 -3.91 -6.15
N ALA A 153 -11.56 -3.47 -5.02
CA ALA A 153 -10.34 -4.01 -4.45
C ALA A 153 -10.51 -4.08 -2.95
N ASP A 154 -9.86 -5.08 -2.36
CA ASP A 154 -9.85 -5.33 -0.93
C ASP A 154 -8.42 -5.63 -0.51
N ILE A 155 -8.04 -5.16 0.69
CA ILE A 155 -6.79 -5.55 1.32
C ILE A 155 -7.12 -6.78 2.17
N PRO A 156 -6.42 -7.92 1.99
CA PRO A 156 -6.59 -9.03 2.91
C PRO A 156 -6.32 -8.55 4.33
N SER A 157 -7.08 -9.01 5.33
CA SER A 157 -7.16 -8.45 6.68
C SER A 157 -5.84 -8.32 7.47
N HIS A 158 -4.72 -8.76 6.90
CA HIS A 158 -3.40 -8.60 7.46
C HIS A 158 -2.43 -8.12 6.37
N PRO A 159 -1.75 -6.96 6.52
CA PRO A 159 -0.58 -6.66 5.70
C PRO A 159 0.44 -7.77 5.95
N ALA A 160 0.67 -8.59 4.94
CA ALA A 160 1.38 -9.85 5.09
C ALA A 160 2.91 -9.61 5.15
N PHE A 161 3.42 -9.10 6.27
CA PHE A 161 4.83 -9.25 6.58
C PHE A 161 5.07 -10.70 6.98
N ARG A 162 5.39 -11.52 6.00
CA ARG A 162 5.76 -12.92 6.22
C ARG A 162 7.26 -13.01 6.43
N ALA A 163 7.68 -13.75 7.45
CA ALA A 163 9.10 -13.98 7.72
C ALA A 163 9.80 -14.74 6.56
N ASP A 164 9.04 -15.47 5.74
CA ASP A 164 9.56 -16.13 4.53
C ASP A 164 10.03 -15.16 3.43
N GLU A 165 9.61 -13.88 3.46
CA GLU A 165 10.10 -12.84 2.56
C GLU A 165 11.41 -12.20 3.04
N TRP A 166 11.87 -12.50 4.26
CA TRP A 166 13.08 -11.90 4.81
C TRP A 166 14.32 -12.55 4.23
N ASN A 167 15.20 -11.75 3.64
CA ASN A 167 16.50 -12.24 3.18
C ASN A 167 17.45 -12.37 4.38
N VAL A 168 17.46 -13.54 5.02
CA VAL A 168 18.33 -13.86 6.17
C VAL A 168 19.83 -13.76 5.86
N ASN A 169 20.22 -13.75 4.59
CA ASN A 169 21.61 -13.63 4.16
C ASN A 169 22.01 -12.18 3.84
N LYS A 170 21.07 -11.22 3.92
CA LYS A 170 21.31 -9.80 3.68
C LYS A 170 21.00 -9.00 4.92
N TRP A 171 22.05 -8.65 5.66
CA TRP A 171 21.96 -7.72 6.77
C TRP A 171 21.46 -6.36 6.27
N TYR A 172 20.40 -5.83 6.89
CA TYR A 172 19.91 -4.49 6.59
C TYR A 172 20.88 -3.41 7.11
N TRP A 173 21.56 -3.72 8.23
CA TRP A 173 22.54 -2.86 8.87
C TRP A 173 23.45 -3.70 9.79
N GLU A 174 24.73 -3.32 9.92
CA GLU A 174 25.67 -3.85 10.91
C GLU A 174 26.13 -2.71 11.83
N GLY A 175 26.06 -2.93 13.14
CA GLY A 175 26.64 -2.00 14.10
C GLY A 175 26.48 -2.48 15.54
N SER A 176 26.62 -1.57 16.50
CA SER A 176 26.52 -1.86 17.93
C SER A 176 25.14 -1.52 18.48
N LEU A 177 24.49 -2.49 19.12
CA LEU A 177 23.32 -2.27 19.96
C LEU A 177 23.77 -1.91 21.37
N LYS A 178 23.31 -0.77 21.90
CA LYS A 178 23.54 -0.36 23.29
C LYS A 178 22.21 -0.07 23.98
N VAL A 179 22.05 -0.63 25.18
CA VAL A 179 20.93 -0.31 26.07
C VAL A 179 21.45 0.60 27.17
N VAL A 180 20.91 1.81 27.26
CA VAL A 180 21.30 2.81 28.25
C VAL A 180 20.12 3.06 29.18
N SER A 181 20.28 2.71 30.45
CA SER A 181 19.29 3.00 31.49
C SER A 181 19.72 4.21 32.32
N LYS A 182 18.85 5.20 32.47
CA LYS A 182 19.04 6.37 33.34
C LYS A 182 17.75 6.67 34.09
N GLY A 183 17.73 6.34 35.38
CA GLY A 183 16.53 6.51 36.22
C GLY A 183 15.43 5.53 35.79
N GLN A 184 14.26 6.07 35.41
CA GLN A 184 13.12 5.29 34.89
C GLN A 184 13.09 5.22 33.35
N GLU A 185 14.07 5.81 32.67
CA GLU A 185 14.14 5.80 31.21
C GLU A 185 15.14 4.74 30.74
N CYS A 186 14.70 3.89 29.81
CA CYS A 186 15.57 2.96 29.10
C CYS A 186 15.63 3.39 27.63
N ILE A 187 16.83 3.45 27.06
CA ILE A 187 17.05 3.88 25.67
C ILE A 187 17.80 2.77 24.94
N ILE A 188 17.19 2.25 23.88
CA ILE A 188 17.88 1.39 22.92
C ILE A 188 18.55 2.30 21.90
N ARG A 189 19.85 2.10 21.64
CA ARG A 189 20.65 2.84 20.65
C ARG A 189 21.29 1.86 19.68
N LEU A 190 21.13 2.12 18.40
CA LEU A 190 21.91 1.52 17.32
C LEU A 190 23.00 2.52 16.97
N GLU A 191 24.26 2.12 17.11
CA GLU A 191 25.43 2.97 16.84
C GLU A 191 26.31 2.32 15.79
N ASP A 192 26.88 3.13 14.90
CA ASP A 192 27.91 2.68 13.98
C ASP A 192 29.09 2.08 14.77
N LYS A 193 29.57 0.92 14.32
CA LYS A 193 30.56 0.11 15.05
C LYS A 193 31.92 0.81 15.18
N THR A 194 32.29 1.63 14.20
CA THR A 194 33.62 2.21 14.08
C THR A 194 33.66 3.63 14.64
N THR A 195 32.64 4.43 14.34
CA THR A 195 32.58 5.84 14.70
C THR A 195 31.84 6.09 16.02
N GLY A 196 30.97 5.16 16.44
CA GLY A 196 30.05 5.38 17.56
C GLY A 196 28.94 6.38 17.25
N GLU A 197 28.78 6.79 15.99
CA GLU A 197 27.71 7.69 15.57
C GLU A 197 26.34 7.02 15.74
N LEU A 198 25.35 7.77 16.20
CA LEU A 198 24.01 7.25 16.44
C LEU A 198 23.30 7.00 15.10
N TYR A 199 23.00 5.73 14.81
CA TYR A 199 22.20 5.33 13.65
C TYR A 199 20.70 5.47 13.94
N ALA A 200 20.24 4.97 15.09
CA ALA A 200 18.84 5.10 15.53
C ALA A 200 18.73 4.98 17.06
N ARG A 201 17.66 5.51 17.66
CA ARG A 201 17.33 5.26 19.06
C ARG A 201 15.83 5.10 19.29
N ALA A 202 15.47 4.26 20.25
CA ALA A 202 14.11 4.13 20.76
C ALA A 202 14.10 4.42 22.26
N PHE A 203 13.10 5.18 22.71
CA PHE A 203 12.85 5.42 24.13
C PHE A 203 11.83 4.39 24.60
N LEU A 204 12.19 3.66 25.64
CA LEU A 204 11.30 2.72 26.31
C LEU A 204 10.83 3.39 27.60
N ARG A 205 9.55 3.72 27.64
CA ARG A 205 8.87 4.29 28.80
C ARG A 205 7.92 3.26 29.38
N ASN A 206 7.89 3.18 30.69
CA ASN A 206 7.00 2.27 31.40
C ASN A 206 5.55 2.70 31.15
N GLY A 207 4.74 1.83 30.53
CA GLY A 207 3.34 2.10 30.19
C GLY A 207 3.07 2.68 28.80
N GLU A 208 4.09 2.95 27.96
CA GLU A 208 3.85 3.27 26.54
C GLU A 208 3.81 1.97 25.70
N PRO A 209 2.86 1.85 24.75
CA PRO A 209 2.78 0.67 23.89
C PRO A 209 4.06 0.49 23.06
N HIS A 210 4.57 -0.74 23.01
CA HIS A 210 5.76 -1.06 22.22
C HIS A 210 5.46 -0.96 20.71
N PRO A 211 6.31 -0.32 19.90
CA PRO A 211 6.08 -0.10 18.47
C PRO A 211 6.34 -1.36 17.62
N VAL A 212 6.20 -2.56 18.20
CA VAL A 212 6.52 -3.82 17.53
C VAL A 212 5.25 -4.39 16.90
N GLU A 213 5.21 -4.42 15.57
CA GLU A 213 4.13 -5.07 14.83
C GLU A 213 4.27 -6.61 14.92
N PRO A 214 3.16 -7.35 15.14
CA PRO A 214 3.19 -8.80 15.19
C PRO A 214 3.43 -9.42 13.80
N VAL A 215 4.29 -10.44 13.74
CA VAL A 215 4.60 -11.20 12.51
C VAL A 215 3.63 -12.37 12.38
N ILE A 216 2.89 -12.42 11.26
CA ILE A 216 1.73 -13.31 11.06
C ILE A 216 2.03 -14.81 10.96
N ASP A 217 3.27 -15.20 10.66
CA ASP A 217 3.67 -16.60 10.42
C ASP A 217 4.64 -17.17 11.47
N SER A 218 4.98 -16.39 12.51
CA SER A 218 5.92 -16.83 13.54
C SER A 218 5.20 -17.30 14.80
N SER A 219 5.05 -18.62 14.95
CA SER A 219 4.73 -19.27 16.23
C SER A 219 5.86 -19.15 17.27
N ARG A 220 7.00 -18.52 16.92
CA ARG A 220 8.24 -18.49 17.72
C ARG A 220 8.64 -17.11 18.23
N LEU A 221 8.07 -16.02 17.70
CA LEU A 221 8.41 -14.65 18.10
C LEU A 221 7.31 -13.96 18.92
N SER A 222 6.14 -14.59 19.05
CA SER A 222 5.21 -14.24 20.10
C SER A 222 5.81 -14.69 21.43
N THR A 223 5.91 -13.75 22.36
CA THR A 223 6.37 -13.87 23.76
C THR A 223 7.88 -13.71 24.01
N SER A 224 8.19 -12.66 24.78
CA SER A 224 9.36 -12.45 25.64
C SER A 224 10.56 -11.73 25.02
N ILE A 225 10.53 -10.39 25.12
CA ILE A 225 11.69 -9.64 25.57
C ILE A 225 11.31 -9.10 26.96
N LEU A 226 11.88 -9.69 28.00
CA LEU A 226 11.84 -9.19 29.38
C LEU A 226 12.62 -7.87 29.49
#